data_AF-K1TD34-F1
#
_entry.id   AF-K1TD34-F1
#
_cell.length_a   1.000
_cell.length_b   1.000
_cell.length_c   1.000
_cell.angle_alpha   90.00
_cell.angle_beta   90.00
_cell.angle_gamma   90.00
#
_symmetry.space_group_name_H-M   'P 1'
#
loop_
_entity.id
_entity.type
_entity.pdbx_description
1 polymer ?
#
loop_
_entity_poly.entity_id
_entity_poly.type
_entity_poly.pdbx_seq_one_letter_code
_entity_poly.pdbx_strand_id
1 'polypeptide(L)'
;DVARMCVEEYGVAIINDIAAGEMDPQMFGMIARLGVPYIIMHMQGTPQNMQMNPHYDNLLKEVFLYFSEKVQKLRDLGVKDIILTLVSVSEKQWNIITS
;
A
#
# COMPACT_ATOMS: atom_id res chain seq x y z
N ASP A 1 -16.78 1.24 -2.73
CA ASP A 1 -17.67 0.80 -3.84
C ASP A 1 -16.98 0.46 -5.15
N VAL A 2 -16.13 1.33 -5.71
CA VAL A 2 -15.46 1.07 -7.01
C VAL A 2 -14.69 -0.26 -7.01
N ALA A 3 -13.87 -0.50 -5.99
CA ALA A 3 -13.09 -1.73 -5.87
C ALA A 3 -13.95 -3.01 -5.91
N ARG A 4 -15.10 -3.01 -5.21
CA ARG A 4 -16.06 -4.11 -5.21
C ARG A 4 -16.63 -4.35 -6.60
N MET A 5 -17.14 -3.29 -7.25
CA MET A 5 -17.72 -3.39 -8.58
C MET A 5 -16.72 -3.90 -9.61
N CYS A 6 -15.46 -3.45 -9.54
CA CYS A 6 -14.39 -3.93 -10.41
C CYS A 6 -14.16 -5.44 -10.28
N VAL A 7 -14.13 -5.97 -9.06
CA VAL A 7 -13.92 -7.41 -8.84
C VAL A 7 -15.15 -8.21 -9.25
N GLU A 8 -16.34 -7.79 -8.83
CA GLU A 8 -17.58 -8.55 -9.06
C GLU A 8 -18.04 -8.53 -10.53
N GLU A 9 -17.96 -7.38 -11.19
CA GLU A 9 -18.56 -7.19 -12.54
C GLU A 9 -17.53 -7.36 -13.67
N TYR A 10 -16.25 -7.07 -13.40
CA TYR A 10 -15.21 -7.06 -14.43
C TYR A 10 -14.13 -8.13 -14.22
N GLY A 11 -14.25 -8.94 -13.16
CA GLY A 11 -13.30 -10.01 -12.87
C GLY A 11 -11.89 -9.50 -12.56
N VAL A 12 -11.76 -8.29 -11.99
CA VAL A 12 -10.45 -7.75 -11.60
C VAL A 12 -9.77 -8.68 -10.60
N ALA A 13 -8.55 -9.07 -10.94
CA ALA A 13 -7.79 -10.06 -10.18
C ALA A 13 -6.90 -9.45 -9.09
N ILE A 14 -6.63 -8.14 -9.11
CA ILE A 14 -5.71 -7.48 -8.17
C ILE A 14 -6.20 -6.05 -7.90
N ILE A 15 -6.16 -5.62 -6.64
CA ILE A 15 -6.42 -4.24 -6.25
C ILE A 15 -5.10 -3.56 -5.86
N ASN A 16 -4.84 -2.39 -6.45
CA ASN A 16 -3.70 -1.54 -6.09
C ASN A 16 -4.18 -0.27 -5.39
N ASP A 17 -3.81 -0.09 -4.13
CA ASP A 17 -4.24 1.04 -3.31
C ASP A 17 -3.05 1.92 -2.89
N ILE A 18 -2.96 3.07 -3.54
CA ILE A 18 -1.94 4.10 -3.29
C ILE A 18 -2.09 4.70 -1.88
N ALA A 19 -3.30 4.70 -1.32
CA ALA A 19 -3.58 5.25 0.00
C ALA A 19 -3.43 4.24 1.14
N ALA A 20 -3.19 2.95 0.83
CA ALA A 20 -3.08 1.86 1.80
C ALA A 20 -4.20 1.90 2.88
N GLY A 21 -5.44 2.09 2.44
CA GLY A 21 -6.63 2.17 3.30
C GLY A 21 -6.78 3.44 4.15
N GLU A 22 -5.91 4.44 4.01
CA GLU A 22 -6.03 5.71 4.77
C GLU A 22 -7.19 6.60 4.27
N MET A 23 -7.56 6.48 3.00
CA MET A 23 -8.63 7.29 2.40
C MET A 23 -10.04 6.68 2.57
N ASP A 24 -10.11 5.38 2.87
CA ASP A 24 -11.38 4.66 3.08
C ASP A 24 -11.20 3.62 4.20
N PRO A 25 -11.75 3.88 5.40
CA PRO A 25 -11.68 2.95 6.54
C PRO A 25 -12.29 1.58 6.26
N GLN A 26 -13.19 1.47 5.28
CA GLN A 26 -13.83 0.20 4.91
C GLN A 26 -13.01 -0.62 3.90
N MET A 27 -11.95 -0.03 3.32
CA MET A 27 -11.15 -0.66 2.28
C MET A 27 -10.64 -2.03 2.71
N PHE A 28 -10.02 -2.14 3.88
CA PHE A 28 -9.41 -3.40 4.32
C PHE A 28 -10.45 -4.50 4.54
N GLY A 29 -11.60 -4.16 5.11
CA GLY A 29 -12.71 -5.10 5.25
C GLY A 29 -13.26 -5.54 3.89
N MET A 30 -13.32 -4.63 2.91
CA MET A 30 -13.73 -4.95 1.55
C MET A 30 -12.73 -5.93 0.89
N ILE A 31 -11.43 -5.65 0.96
CA ILE A 31 -10.38 -6.51 0.40
C ILE A 31 -10.44 -7.92 1.01
N ALA A 32 -10.58 -8.01 2.33
CA ALA A 32 -10.73 -9.28 3.02
C ALA A 32 -11.92 -10.10 2.53
N ARG A 33 -13.05 -9.46 2.21
CA ARG A 33 -14.23 -10.13 1.67
C ARG A 33 -14.06 -10.53 0.20
N LEU A 34 -13.41 -9.70 -0.60
CA LEU A 34 -13.19 -9.96 -2.02
C LEU A 34 -12.16 -11.08 -2.25
N GLY A 35 -11.21 -11.26 -1.33
CA GLY A 35 -10.24 -12.36 -1.38
C GLY A 35 -9.26 -12.26 -2.54
N VAL A 36 -9.12 -11.07 -3.14
CA VAL A 36 -8.17 -10.80 -4.23
C VAL A 36 -6.84 -10.28 -3.67
N PRO A 37 -5.70 -10.54 -4.34
CA PRO A 37 -4.43 -9.92 -4.03
C PRO A 37 -4.50 -8.39 -3.89
N TYR A 38 -3.78 -7.87 -2.91
CA TYR A 38 -3.82 -6.47 -2.54
C TYR A 38 -2.41 -5.86 -2.51
N ILE A 39 -2.21 -4.79 -3.28
CA ILE A 39 -0.98 -4.03 -3.29
C ILE A 39 -1.17 -2.80 -2.39
N ILE A 40 -0.35 -2.69 -1.34
CA ILE A 40 -0.27 -1.48 -0.52
C ILE A 40 0.96 -0.67 -0.89
N MET A 41 0.78 0.63 -1.05
CA MET A 41 1.86 1.55 -1.38
C MET A 41 2.20 2.46 -0.20
N HIS A 42 3.49 2.62 0.07
CA HIS A 42 3.99 3.70 0.92
C HIS A 42 4.39 4.89 0.05
N MET A 43 3.89 6.07 0.37
CA MET A 43 4.27 7.34 -0.26
C MET A 43 4.44 8.43 0.79
N GLN A 44 5.27 9.44 0.51
CA GLN A 44 5.36 10.65 1.32
C GLN A 44 4.65 11.80 0.60
N GLY A 45 3.77 12.51 1.29
CA GLY A 45 2.99 13.60 0.71
C GLY A 45 1.74 13.09 -0.04
N THR A 46 1.45 13.70 -1.19
CA THR A 46 0.29 13.38 -2.06
C THR A 46 0.77 12.96 -3.44
N PRO A 47 -0.03 12.24 -4.24
CA PRO A 47 0.39 11.78 -5.57
C PRO A 47 0.96 12.90 -6.48
N GLN A 48 0.53 14.14 -6.29
CA GLN A 48 0.99 15.31 -7.04
C GLN A 48 2.37 15.83 -6.61
N ASN A 49 2.75 15.65 -5.34
CA ASN A 49 4.00 16.20 -4.79
C ASN A 49 4.98 15.15 -4.26
N MET A 50 4.60 13.87 -4.30
CA MET A 50 5.36 12.77 -3.70
C MET A 50 6.76 12.55 -4.31
N GLN A 51 7.07 13.17 -5.45
CA GLN A 51 8.38 13.14 -6.08
C GLN A 51 9.22 14.41 -5.81
N MET A 52 8.62 15.42 -5.19
CA MET A 52 9.30 16.68 -4.89
C MET A 52 10.07 16.57 -3.57
N ASN A 53 11.33 16.16 -3.68
CA ASN A 53 12.28 16.06 -2.56
C ASN A 53 11.78 15.23 -1.36
N PRO A 54 11.45 13.93 -1.55
CA PRO A 54 11.05 13.06 -0.45
C PRO A 54 12.20 12.90 0.55
N HIS A 55 11.90 13.12 1.82
CA HIS A 55 12.87 13.12 2.92
C HIS A 55 12.46 12.13 4.00
N TYR A 56 13.36 11.19 4.29
CA TYR A 56 13.24 10.22 5.37
C TYR A 56 14.45 10.37 6.28
N ASP A 57 14.23 10.39 7.60
CA ASP A 57 15.31 10.42 8.57
C ASP A 57 15.92 9.02 8.72
N ASN A 58 15.07 8.00 8.70
CA ASN A 58 15.48 6.60 8.62
C ASN A 58 14.49 5.82 7.74
N LEU A 59 14.79 5.81 6.43
CA LEU A 59 13.99 5.17 5.40
C LEU A 59 13.51 3.77 5.79
N LEU A 60 14.44 2.89 6.16
CA LEU A 60 14.10 1.50 6.48
C LEU A 60 13.16 1.43 7.68
N LYS A 61 13.49 2.13 8.77
CA LYS A 61 12.67 2.09 10.00
C LYS A 61 11.26 2.60 9.74
N GLU A 62 11.13 3.72 9.04
CA GLU A 62 9.84 4.35 8.75
C GLU A 62 8.98 3.45 7.85
N VAL A 63 9.56 2.94 6.76
CA VAL A 63 8.86 2.05 5.82
C VAL A 63 8.47 0.71 6.49
N PHE A 64 9.36 0.12 7.29
CA PHE A 64 9.05 -1.12 8.00
C PHE A 64 7.95 -0.94 9.03
N LEU A 65 7.98 0.14 9.81
CA LEU A 65 6.94 0.40 10.81
C LEU A 65 5.58 0.57 10.12
N TYR A 66 5.53 1.39 9.08
CA TYR A 66 4.32 1.62 8.30
C TYR A 66 3.72 0.32 7.75
N PHE A 67 4.53 -0.49 7.05
CA PHE A 67 4.02 -1.74 6.48
C PHE A 67 3.67 -2.77 7.55
N SER A 68 4.42 -2.86 8.65
CA SER A 68 4.13 -3.82 9.72
C SER A 68 2.74 -3.61 10.31
N GLU A 69 2.38 -2.35 10.58
CA GLU A 69 1.06 -1.99 11.10
C GLU A 69 -0.06 -2.35 10.12
N LYS A 70 0.12 -2.05 8.83
CA LYS A 70 -0.89 -2.28 7.79
C LYS A 70 -1.07 -3.76 7.47
N VAL A 71 0.04 -4.48 7.34
CA VAL A 71 0.06 -5.92 7.11
C VAL A 71 -0.60 -6.65 8.27
N GLN A 72 -0.33 -6.26 9.52
CA GLN A 72 -0.98 -6.88 10.67
C GLN A 72 -2.51 -6.71 10.61
N LYS A 73 -3.00 -5.49 10.37
CA LYS A 73 -4.45 -5.21 10.22
C LYS A 73 -5.09 -6.05 9.10
N LEU A 74 -4.44 -6.15 7.95
CA LEU A 74 -4.93 -6.95 6.82
C LEU A 74 -4.96 -8.45 7.15
N ARG A 75 -3.92 -8.96 7.81
CA ARG A 75 -3.84 -10.36 8.24
C ARG A 75 -4.89 -10.70 9.29
N ASP A 76 -5.15 -9.81 10.24
CA ASP A 76 -6.19 -9.98 11.26
C ASP A 76 -7.60 -10.09 10.63
N LEU A 77 -7.78 -9.48 9.46
CA LEU A 77 -9.00 -9.57 8.66
C LEU A 77 -9.02 -10.79 7.71
N GLY A 78 -7.94 -11.57 7.66
CA GLY A 78 -7.83 -12.79 6.85
C GLY A 78 -7.31 -12.59 5.42
N VAL A 79 -6.77 -11.42 5.08
CA VAL A 79 -6.11 -11.18 3.78
C VAL A 79 -4.80 -11.96 3.73
N LYS A 80 -4.58 -12.69 2.62
CA LYS A 80 -3.44 -13.61 2.47
C LYS A 80 -2.36 -13.05 1.54
N ASP A 81 -2.79 -12.55 0.39
CA ASP A 81 -1.90 -12.11 -0.69
C ASP A 81 -1.70 -10.59 -0.63
N ILE A 82 -0.61 -10.17 0.01
CA ILE A 82 -0.26 -8.76 0.22
C ILE A 82 1.08 -8.47 -0.48
N ILE A 83 1.07 -7.47 -1.34
CA ILE A 83 2.26 -6.97 -2.05
C ILE A 83 2.59 -5.58 -1.49
N LEU A 84 3.85 -5.37 -1.10
CA LEU A 84 4.34 -4.10 -0.57
C LEU A 84 5.07 -3.33 -1.66
N THR A 85 4.68 -2.08 -1.88
CA THR A 85 5.33 -1.20 -2.86
C THR A 85 5.76 0.10 -2.20
N LEU A 86 6.99 0.52 -2.44
CA LEU A 86 7.45 1.84 -2.02
C LEU A 86 7.47 2.77 -3.23
N VAL A 87 6.86 3.94 -3.08
CA VAL A 87 7.02 5.06 -4.01
C VAL A 87 7.61 6.24 -3.25
N SER A 88 8.11 7.23 -3.99
CA SER A 88 8.67 8.46 -3.43
C SER A 88 9.99 8.26 -2.71
N VAL A 89 10.97 7.70 -3.43
CA VAL A 89 12.36 7.62 -2.96
C VAL A 89 13.29 8.29 -3.96
N SER A 90 14.26 9.03 -3.44
CA SER A 90 15.40 9.53 -4.21
C SER A 90 16.32 8.39 -4.63
N GLU A 91 17.17 8.63 -5.63
CA GLU A 91 18.19 7.66 -6.08
C GLU A 91 19.12 7.22 -4.93
N LYS A 92 19.48 8.14 -4.03
CA LYS A 92 20.28 7.83 -2.85
C LYS A 92 19.55 6.85 -1.92
N GLN A 93 18.24 7.02 -1.72
CA GLN A 93 17.41 6.13 -0.91
C GLN A 93 17.17 4.79 -1.61
N TRP A 94 17.03 4.78 -2.94
CA TRP A 94 16.93 3.56 -3.74
C TRP A 94 18.15 2.65 -3.54
N ASN A 95 19.36 3.23 -3.57
CA ASN A 95 20.60 2.48 -3.34
C ASN A 95 20.68 1.85 -1.94
N ILE A 96 20.05 2.45 -0.92
CA ILE A 96 19.97 1.86 0.43
C ILE A 96 19.08 0.61 0.43
N ILE A 97 18.07 0.55 -0.43
CA ILE A 97 17.14 -0.59 -0.50
C ILE A 97 17.73 -1.75 -1.31
N THR A 98 18.52 -1.45 -2.34
CA THR A 98 19.08 -2.46 -3.25
C THR A 98 20.48 -2.94 -2.88
N SER A 99 21.09 -2.37 -1.83
CA SER A 99 22.40 -2.81 -1.30
C SER A 99 22.24 -3.85 -0.20
#